data_AF-A0A963G796-F1
#
_entry.id   AF-A0A963G796-F1
#
_cell.length_a   1.000
_cell.length_b   1.000
_cell.length_c   1.000
_cell.angle_alpha   90.00
_cell.angle_beta   90.00
_cell.angle_gamma   90.00
#
_symmetry.space_group_name_H-M   'P 1'
#
loop_
_entity.id
_entity.type
_entity.pdbx_description
1 polymer ?
#
loop_
_entity_poly.entity_id
_entity_poly.type
_entity_poly.pdbx_seq_one_letter_code
_entity_poly.pdbx_strand_id
1 'polypeptide(L)'
;MINPLHLGIGMTSERTRKRLLKRLREKGIQDLNVLNAMRATPRHIFVDEALASRAYEDTALPIGHGQTISQPYIVARMTELLMEAGPLDTVLEIG
;
A
#
# COMPACT_ATOMS: atom_id res chain seq x y z
N MET A 1 -16.90 6.32 -13.16
CA MET A 1 -16.34 7.64 -12.78
C MET A 1 -15.23 7.42 -11.77
N ILE A 2 -14.05 8.02 -11.95
CA ILE A 2 -12.95 7.95 -10.96
C ILE A 2 -13.30 8.91 -9.82
N ASN A 3 -13.32 8.41 -8.58
CA ASN A 3 -13.59 9.23 -7.40
C ASN A 3 -12.43 10.24 -7.20
N PRO A 4 -12.70 11.56 -7.09
CA PRO A 4 -11.66 12.58 -6.91
C PRO A 4 -10.73 12.32 -5.73
N LEU A 5 -11.23 11.69 -4.66
CA LEU A 5 -10.43 11.32 -3.49
C LEU A 5 -9.34 10.28 -3.79
N HIS A 6 -9.44 9.52 -4.88
CA HIS A 6 -8.47 8.48 -5.23
C HIS A 6 -7.23 9.01 -5.97
N LEU A 7 -7.34 10.19 -6.60
CA LEU A 7 -6.26 10.81 -7.37
C LEU A 7 -5.12 11.30 -6.44
N GLY A 8 -5.50 11.86 -5.29
CA GLY A 8 -4.58 12.47 -4.33
C GLY A 8 -3.88 13.72 -4.89
N ILE A 9 -3.41 14.59 -3.98
CA ILE A 9 -2.68 15.81 -4.31
C ILE A 9 -1.47 15.97 -3.38
N GLY A 10 -0.44 16.67 -3.83
CA GLY A 10 0.78 16.89 -3.03
C GLY A 10 1.38 15.56 -2.52
N MET A 11 1.38 15.37 -1.21
CA MET A 11 1.92 14.17 -0.56
C MET A 11 1.10 12.89 -0.80
N THR A 12 -0.14 12.99 -1.28
CA THR A 12 -0.96 11.81 -1.65
C THR A 12 -0.98 11.53 -3.15
N SER A 13 -0.27 12.34 -3.95
CA SER A 13 -0.25 12.24 -5.42
C SER A 13 0.35 10.95 -5.98
N GLU A 14 0.04 10.66 -7.25
CA GLU A 14 0.67 9.61 -8.05
C GLU A 14 2.21 9.64 -8.01
N ARG A 15 2.81 10.84 -8.00
CA ARG A 15 4.27 10.99 -7.93
C ARG A 15 4.81 10.45 -6.60
N THR A 16 4.16 10.76 -5.49
CA THR A 16 4.57 10.28 -4.16
C THR A 16 4.37 8.78 -4.04
N ARG A 17 3.26 8.24 -4.57
CA ARG A 17 3.03 6.79 -4.64
C ARG A 17 4.12 6.08 -5.46
N LYS A 18 4.48 6.60 -6.64
CA LYS A 18 5.57 6.04 -7.46
C LYS A 18 6.92 6.05 -6.75
N ARG A 19 7.22 7.07 -5.94
CA ARG A 19 8.44 7.11 -5.10
C ARG A 19 8.45 6.00 -4.06
N LEU A 20 7.33 5.71 -3.41
CA LEU A 20 7.22 4.57 -2.51
C LEU A 20 7.52 3.26 -3.25
N LEU A 21 6.87 3.03 -4.39
CA LEU A 21 7.06 1.80 -5.16
C LEU A 21 8.52 1.61 -5.63
N LYS A 22 9.21 2.70 -5.99
CA LYS A 22 10.65 2.64 -6.31
C LYS A 22 11.46 2.12 -5.13
N ARG A 23 11.20 2.61 -3.91
CA ARG A 23 11.88 2.14 -2.70
C ARG A 23 11.56 0.69 -2.36
N LEU A 24 10.30 0.27 -2.57
CA LEU A 24 9.91 -1.14 -2.34
C LEU A 24 10.67 -2.08 -3.29
N ARG A 25 10.83 -1.69 -4.56
CA ARG A 25 11.67 -2.42 -5.52
C ARG A 25 13.13 -2.47 -5.09
N GLU A 26 13.71 -1.36 -4.66
CA GLU A 26 15.08 -1.29 -4.14
C GLU A 26 15.28 -2.18 -2.90
N LYS A 27 14.21 -2.43 -2.13
CA LYS A 27 14.20 -3.35 -0.98
C LYS A 27 13.94 -4.82 -1.35
N GLY A 28 13.80 -5.14 -2.63
CA GLY A 28 13.70 -6.52 -3.12
C GLY A 28 12.29 -7.02 -3.41
N ILE A 29 11.26 -6.16 -3.41
CA ILE A 29 9.94 -6.54 -3.93
C ILE A 29 9.99 -6.55 -5.46
N GLN A 30 9.80 -7.71 -6.06
CA GLN A 30 9.99 -7.95 -7.49
C GLN A 30 8.68 -8.24 -8.23
N ASP A 31 7.66 -8.78 -7.54
CA ASP A 31 6.38 -9.10 -8.17
C ASP A 31 5.68 -7.83 -8.71
N LEU A 32 5.55 -7.77 -10.05
CA LEU A 32 4.95 -6.64 -10.74
C LEU A 32 3.44 -6.52 -10.50
N ASN A 33 2.75 -7.64 -10.27
CA ASN A 33 1.32 -7.63 -9.96
C ASN A 33 1.09 -7.01 -8.57
N VAL A 34 1.90 -7.37 -7.58
CA VAL A 34 1.88 -6.76 -6.24
C VAL A 34 2.14 -5.26 -6.34
N LEU A 35 3.20 -4.84 -7.02
CA LEU A 35 3.54 -3.43 -7.17
C LEU A 35 2.48 -2.63 -7.93
N ASN A 36 1.83 -3.23 -8.93
CA ASN A 36 0.73 -2.62 -9.67
C ASN A 36 -0.53 -2.49 -8.82
N ALA A 37 -0.86 -3.50 -8.02
CA ALA A 37 -1.97 -3.44 -7.07
C ALA A 37 -1.73 -2.32 -6.05
N MET A 38 -0.54 -2.26 -5.44
CA MET A 38 -0.17 -1.18 -4.53
C MET A 38 -0.18 0.20 -5.19
N ARG A 39 0.14 0.29 -6.49
CA ARG A 39 0.03 1.55 -7.25
C ARG A 39 -1.43 1.98 -7.45
N ALA A 40 -2.32 1.03 -7.70
CA ALA A 40 -3.73 1.29 -7.96
C ALA A 40 -4.51 1.58 -6.68
N THR A 41 -4.09 1.00 -5.54
CA THR A 41 -4.75 1.19 -4.25
C THR A 41 -4.35 2.53 -3.61
N PRO A 42 -5.30 3.46 -3.40
CA PRO A 42 -5.01 4.76 -2.83
C PRO A 42 -4.87 4.69 -1.31
N ARG A 43 -3.74 4.20 -0.81
CA ARG A 43 -3.47 3.97 0.62
C ARG A 43 -3.90 5.10 1.58
N HIS A 44 -3.84 6.36 1.14
CA HIS A 44 -4.24 7.53 1.93
C HIS A 44 -5.73 7.59 2.28
N ILE A 45 -6.61 6.83 1.61
CA ILE A 45 -8.04 6.78 1.99
C ILE A 45 -8.29 5.89 3.21
N PHE A 46 -7.29 5.10 3.62
CA PHE A 46 -7.38 4.14 4.73
C PHE A 46 -6.74 4.67 6.02
N VAL A 47 -6.36 5.94 6.06
CA VAL A 47 -5.77 6.61 7.23
C VAL A 47 -6.51 7.90 7.50
N ASP A 48 -6.45 8.39 8.74
CA ASP A 48 -6.99 9.70 9.09
C ASP A 48 -6.38 10.81 8.24
N GLU A 49 -7.17 11.84 7.93
CA GLU A 49 -6.75 12.98 7.11
C GLU A 49 -5.49 13.66 7.66
N ALA A 50 -5.36 13.75 8.99
CA ALA A 50 -4.19 14.28 9.68
C ALA A 50 -2.88 13.50 9.39
N LEU A 51 -3.00 12.25 8.96
CA LEU A 51 -1.88 11.36 8.62
C LEU A 51 -1.72 11.15 7.11
N ALA A 52 -2.60 11.72 6.28
CA ALA A 52 -2.59 11.52 4.84
C ALA A 52 -1.24 11.92 4.18
N SER A 53 -0.57 12.94 4.71
CA SER A 53 0.76 13.38 4.24
C SER A 53 1.85 12.31 4.42
N ARG A 54 1.65 11.37 5.35
CA ARG A 54 2.55 10.27 5.67
C ARG A 54 2.13 8.94 5.07
N ALA A 55 0.98 8.87 4.39
CA ALA A 55 0.39 7.63 3.90
C ALA A 55 1.31 6.79 2.99
N TYR A 56 2.27 7.44 2.31
CA TYR A 56 3.23 6.80 1.41
C TYR A 56 4.68 6.83 1.95
N GLU A 57 4.84 7.10 3.24
CA GLU A 57 6.04 6.70 3.98
C GLU A 57 6.04 5.18 4.15
N ASP A 58 7.22 4.57 4.16
CA ASP A 58 7.33 3.14 4.39
C ASP A 58 7.33 2.84 5.90
N THR A 59 6.21 3.14 6.55
CA THR A 59 6.00 2.96 7.99
C THR A 59 4.55 2.56 8.29
N ALA A 60 4.32 1.96 9.45
CA ALA A 60 2.98 1.72 9.97
C ALA A 60 2.36 3.03 10.46
N LEU A 61 1.05 3.16 10.32
CA LEU A 61 0.30 4.35 10.75
C LEU A 61 -0.90 3.93 11.60
N PRO A 62 -1.25 4.67 12.67
CA PRO A 62 -2.45 4.38 13.43
C PRO A 62 -3.70 4.62 12.59
N ILE A 63 -4.73 3.80 12.83
CA ILE A 63 -6.05 3.87 12.17
C ILE A 63 -7.20 3.93 13.18
N GLY A 64 -6.88 4.33 14.42
CA GLY A 64 -7.84 4.34 15.54
C GLY A 64 -7.94 2.99 16.26
N HIS A 65 -8.68 2.99 17.37
CA HIS A 65 -8.98 1.78 18.17
C HIS A 65 -7.77 0.95 18.62
N GLY A 66 -6.60 1.57 18.79
CA GLY A 66 -5.36 0.88 19.15
C GLY A 66 -4.71 0.11 18.00
N GLN A 67 -5.25 0.19 16.78
CA GLN A 67 -4.78 -0.55 15.61
C GLN A 67 -3.91 0.32 14.69
N THR A 68 -3.17 -0.36 13.82
CA THR A 68 -2.34 0.28 12.79
C THR A 68 -2.58 -0.36 11.43
N ILE A 69 -2.47 0.44 10.36
CA ILE A 69 -2.27 -0.11 9.02
C ILE A 69 -0.79 -0.45 8.86
N SER A 70 -0.53 -1.69 8.43
CA SER A 70 0.81 -2.25 8.27
C SER A 70 1.69 -1.43 7.33
N GLN A 71 3.00 -1.44 7.60
CA GLN A 71 4.02 -0.84 6.73
C GLN A 71 3.88 -1.34 5.27
N PRO A 72 4.00 -0.46 4.25
CA PRO A 72 3.91 -0.86 2.85
C PRO A 72 4.82 -2.02 2.46
N TYR A 73 6.08 -2.04 2.92
CA TYR A 73 6.99 -3.16 2.67
C TYR A 73 6.46 -4.49 3.21
N ILE A 74 5.90 -4.52 4.43
CA ILE A 74 5.38 -5.74 5.04
C ILE A 74 4.19 -6.27 4.24
N VAL A 75 3.26 -5.40 3.86
CA VAL A 75 2.12 -5.76 2.98
C VAL A 75 2.64 -6.34 1.67
N ALA A 76 3.58 -5.64 1.01
CA ALA A 76 4.16 -6.09 -0.25
C ALA A 76 4.81 -7.48 -0.14
N ARG A 77 5.62 -7.71 0.91
CA ARG A 77 6.35 -8.96 1.09
C ARG A 77 5.42 -10.12 1.45
N MET A 78 4.42 -9.89 2.31
CA MET A 78 3.41 -10.90 2.63
C MET A 78 2.63 -11.33 1.39
N THR A 79 2.20 -10.36 0.58
CA THR A 79 1.48 -10.65 -0.67
C THR A 79 2.37 -11.36 -1.68
N GLU A 80 3.64 -10.94 -1.85
CA GLU A 80 4.58 -11.60 -2.77
C GLU A 80 4.81 -13.08 -2.38
N LEU A 81 5.03 -13.35 -1.09
CA LEU A 81 5.15 -14.73 -0.59
C LEU A 81 3.89 -15.57 -0.81
N LEU A 82 2.71 -14.96 -0.67
CA LEU A 82 1.44 -15.63 -0.94
C LEU A 82 1.29 -15.97 -2.43
N MET A 83 1.72 -15.08 -3.34
CA MET A 83 1.68 -15.30 -4.79
C MET A 83 2.71 -16.35 -5.25
N GLU A 84 3.87 -16.44 -4.57
CA GLU A 84 4.88 -17.48 -4.79
C GLU A 84 4.36 -18.89 -4.47
N ALA A 85 3.30 -19.03 -3.67
CA ALA A 85 2.68 -20.32 -3.34
C ALA A 85 1.90 -20.96 -4.52
N GLY A 86 1.73 -20.24 -5.63
CA GLY A 86 1.02 -20.70 -6.81
C GLY A 86 -0.36 -20.06 -6.97
N PRO A 87 -1.20 -20.57 -7.89
CA PRO A 87 -2.55 -20.06 -8.10
C PRO A 87 -3.40 -20.12 -6.82
N LEU A 88 -4.09 -19.02 -6.53
CA LEU A 88 -4.95 -18.87 -5.36
C LEU A 88 -6.42 -18.85 -5.81
N ASP A 89 -7.24 -19.77 -5.30
CA ASP A 89 -8.68 -19.75 -5.56
C ASP A 89 -9.42 -18.90 -4.52
N THR A 90 -9.08 -19.05 -3.24
CA THR A 90 -9.71 -18.32 -2.13
C THR A 90 -8.68 -17.98 -1.07
N VAL A 91 -8.75 -16.76 -0.56
CA VAL A 91 -7.82 -16.22 0.44
C VAL A 91 -8.63 -15.73 1.65
N LEU A 92 -8.16 -16.10 2.86
CA LEU A 92 -8.66 -15.55 4.12
C LEU A 92 -7.60 -14.61 4.70
N GLU A 93 -7.97 -13.36 4.92
CA GLU A 93 -7.19 -12.39 5.70
C GLU A 93 -7.78 -12.31 7.11
N ILE A 94 -6.92 -12.35 8.13
CA ILE A 94 -7.30 -12.16 9.53
C ILE A 94 -6.60 -10.87 9.99
N GLY A 95 -7.40 -9.95 10.53
CA GLY A 95 -7.03 -8.55 10.85
C GLY A 95 -5.63 -8.35 11.42
#